data_AF-A0A8S3CYA1-F1
#
_entry.id   AF-A0A8S3CYA1-F1
#
_cell.length_a   1.000
_cell.length_b   1.000
_cell.length_c   1.000
_cell.angle_alpha   90.00
_cell.angle_beta   90.00
_cell.angle_gamma   90.00
#
_symmetry.space_group_name_H-M   'P 1'
#
loop_
_entity.id
_entity.type
_entity.pdbx_description
1 polymer ?
#
loop_
_entity_poly.entity_id
_entity_poly.type
_entity_poly.pdbx_seq_one_letter_code
_entity_poly.pdbx_strand_id
1 'polypeptide(L)'
;FDAPSHGGKYEDRVKWLQANIPQDDDKCFATVVGTKKCEGLAQLKQCLADVNKAGGEGIMLRKPGSLYEHKRSTTLLKVKT
;
A
#
# COMPACT_ATOMS: atom_id res chain seq x y z
N PHE A 1 -4.12 -5.03 0.81
CA PHE A 1 -3.54 -3.66 0.83
C PHE A 1 -3.90 -2.87 2.10
N ASP A 2 -4.99 -3.20 2.82
CA ASP A 2 -5.35 -2.59 4.11
C ASP A 2 -6.22 -3.57 4.93
N ALA A 3 -6.40 -3.31 6.24
CA ALA A 3 -7.25 -4.10 7.15
C ALA A 3 -8.17 -3.17 7.96
N PRO A 4 -9.29 -2.68 7.40
CA PRO A 4 -10.08 -1.57 7.95
C PRO A 4 -10.54 -1.77 9.41
N SER A 5 -10.96 -2.99 9.76
CA SER A 5 -11.52 -3.31 11.07
C SER A 5 -10.47 -3.55 12.17
N HIS A 6 -9.17 -3.53 11.85
CA HIS A 6 -8.10 -3.78 12.82
C HIS A 6 -7.98 -2.68 13.89
N GLY A 7 -8.37 -1.44 13.57
CA GLY A 7 -8.27 -0.29 14.48
C GLY A 7 -6.85 0.25 14.74
N GLY A 8 -5.81 -0.42 14.23
CA GLY A 8 -4.41 -0.02 14.38
C GLY A 8 -3.92 1.02 13.36
N LYS A 9 -2.67 1.49 13.53
CA LYS A 9 -2.00 2.36 12.55
C LYS A 9 -1.67 1.57 11.29
N TYR A 10 -1.42 2.26 10.17
CA TYR A 10 -1.26 1.61 8.86
C TYR A 10 -0.22 0.49 8.87
N GLU A 11 0.92 0.71 9.51
CA GLU A 11 2.00 -0.27 9.61
C GLU A 11 1.57 -1.51 10.39
N ASP A 12 0.78 -1.35 11.46
CA ASP A 12 0.23 -2.46 12.23
C ASP A 12 -0.77 -3.26 11.39
N ARG A 13 -1.61 -2.57 10.60
CA ARG A 13 -2.57 -3.21 9.69
C ARG A 13 -1.88 -4.00 8.59
N VAL A 14 -0.80 -3.49 8.02
CA VAL A 14 0.01 -4.21 7.01
C VAL A 14 0.70 -5.42 7.63
N LYS A 15 1.30 -5.28 8.82
CA LYS A 15 1.90 -6.40 9.56
C LYS A 15 0.87 -7.49 9.84
N TRP A 16 -0.34 -7.10 10.25
CA TRP A 16 -1.41 -8.06 10.47
C TRP A 16 -1.79 -8.80 9.19
N LEU A 17 -1.89 -8.12 8.05
CA LEU A 17 -2.13 -8.78 6.76
C LEU A 17 -1.02 -9.80 6.44
N GLN A 18 0.24 -9.42 6.61
CA GLN A 18 1.39 -10.29 6.35
C GLN A 18 1.42 -11.51 7.27
N ALA A 19 0.94 -11.37 8.52
CA ALA A 19 0.87 -12.46 9.48
C ALA A 19 -0.33 -13.41 9.26
N ASN A 20 -1.41 -12.94 8.62
CA ASN A 20 -2.67 -13.69 8.50
C ASN A 20 -2.99 -14.16 7.08
N ILE A 21 -2.32 -13.62 6.07
CA ILE A 21 -2.41 -14.11 4.69
C ILE A 21 -1.17 -14.97 4.44
N PRO A 22 -1.31 -16.27 4.13
CA PRO A 22 -0.18 -17.12 3.77
C PRO A 22 0.66 -16.46 2.68
N GLN A 23 1.97 -16.40 2.91
CA GLN A 23 2.93 -15.99 1.90
C GLN A 23 3.49 -17.26 1.27
N ASP A 24 3.68 -17.26 -0.05
CA ASP A 24 4.30 -18.37 -0.79
C ASP A 24 3.55 -19.71 -0.68
N ASP A 25 2.22 -19.65 -0.62
CA ASP A 25 1.33 -20.81 -0.67
C ASP A 25 0.58 -20.85 -2.00
N ASP A 26 0.89 -21.84 -2.85
CA ASP A 26 0.27 -22.05 -4.16
C ASP A 26 -1.25 -22.29 -4.09
N LYS A 27 -1.79 -22.63 -2.91
CA LYS A 27 -3.24 -22.77 -2.67
C LYS A 27 -3.90 -21.48 -2.21
N CYS A 28 -3.12 -20.46 -1.86
CA CYS A 28 -3.62 -19.17 -1.43
C CYS A 28 -3.75 -18.20 -2.61
N PHE A 29 -4.98 -17.83 -2.95
CA PHE A 29 -5.27 -16.87 -4.02
C PHE A 29 -5.12 -15.40 -3.59
N ALA A 30 -4.82 -15.13 -2.32
CA ALA A 30 -4.69 -13.79 -1.77
C ALA A 30 -3.21 -13.49 -1.49
N THR A 31 -2.76 -12.29 -1.88
CA THR A 31 -1.42 -11.81 -1.57
C THR A 31 -1.47 -10.41 -0.97
N VAL A 32 -0.46 -10.09 -0.16
CA VAL A 32 -0.34 -8.76 0.44
C VAL A 32 0.40 -7.86 -0.54
N VAL A 33 -0.24 -6.74 -0.91
CA VAL A 33 0.40 -5.71 -1.74
C VAL A 33 1.65 -5.17 -1.02
N GLY A 34 2.80 -5.26 -1.68
CA GLY A 34 4.07 -4.77 -1.16
C GLY A 34 4.05 -3.26 -0.91
N THR A 35 4.70 -2.83 0.17
CA THR A 35 4.84 -1.42 0.54
C THR A 35 6.32 -1.06 0.69
N LYS A 36 6.67 0.18 0.34
CA LYS A 36 8.02 0.72 0.54
C LYS A 36 7.93 2.13 1.12
N LYS A 37 8.87 2.48 1.98
CA LYS A 37 8.99 3.85 2.49
C LYS A 37 9.35 4.78 1.33
N CYS A 38 8.60 5.88 1.20
CA CYS A 38 8.90 6.93 0.24
C CYS A 38 9.87 7.92 0.88
N GLU A 39 11.09 8.00 0.37
CA GLU A 39 12.16 8.88 0.84
C GLU A 39 12.06 10.30 0.25
N GLY A 40 11.18 10.52 -0.73
CA GLY A 40 10.93 11.85 -1.27
C GLY A 40 10.33 11.86 -2.67
N LEU A 41 10.09 13.07 -3.19
CA LEU A 41 9.41 13.29 -4.46
C LEU A 41 10.16 12.68 -5.66
N ALA A 42 11.49 12.72 -5.67
CA ALA A 42 12.29 12.13 -6.75
C ALA A 42 12.08 10.61 -6.83
N GLN A 43 12.18 9.91 -5.69
CA GLN A 43 11.94 8.47 -5.62
C GLN A 43 10.48 8.11 -5.98
N LEU A 44 9.53 8.94 -5.56
CA LEU A 44 8.12 8.77 -5.91
C LEU A 44 7.90 8.82 -7.41
N LYS A 45 8.44 9.85 -8.07
CA LYS A 45 8.32 10.04 -9.53
C LYS A 45 8.99 8.90 -10.30
N GLN A 46 10.18 8.47 -9.86
CA GLN A 46 10.86 7.33 -10.47
C GLN A 46 10.01 6.05 -10.36
N CYS A 47 9.49 5.76 -9.15
CA CYS A 47 8.62 4.62 -8.95
C CYS A 47 7.38 4.64 -9.83
N LEU A 48 6.75 5.81 -10.01
CA LEU A 48 5.60 5.97 -10.90
C LEU A 48 5.98 5.67 -12.36
N ALA A 49 7.11 6.22 -12.82
CA ALA A 49 7.60 5.98 -14.18
C ALA A 49 7.88 4.49 -14.43
N ASP A 50 8.50 3.80 -13.46
CA ASP A 50 8.80 2.37 -13.56
C ASP A 50 7.51 1.53 -13.63
N VAL A 51 6.52 1.83 -12.78
CA VAL A 51 5.20 1.16 -12.78
C VAL A 51 4.48 1.37 -14.10
N ASN A 52 4.44 2.61 -14.60
CA ASN A 52 3.80 2.93 -15.87
C ASN A 52 4.51 2.24 -17.05
N LYS A 53 5.85 2.19 -17.05
CA LYS A 53 6.64 1.48 -18.08
C LYS A 53 6.34 -0.02 -18.11
N ALA A 54 6.01 -0.60 -16.96
CA ALA A 54 5.56 -1.99 -16.84
C ALA A 54 4.06 -2.19 -17.18
N GLY A 55 3.35 -1.15 -17.63
CA GLY A 55 1.92 -1.19 -17.96
C GLY A 55 0.99 -1.02 -16.76
N GLY A 56 1.53 -0.69 -15.58
CA GLY A 56 0.74 -0.39 -14.39
C GLY A 56 0.04 0.96 -14.46
N GLU A 57 -1.06 1.11 -13.72
CA GLU A 57 -1.91 2.32 -13.73
C GLU A 57 -1.31 3.49 -12.94
N GLY A 58 -0.53 3.20 -11.91
CA GLY A 58 0.05 4.19 -11.01
C GLY A 58 0.34 3.63 -9.62
N ILE A 59 0.54 4.52 -8.64
CA ILE A 59 0.91 4.14 -7.27
C ILE A 59 0.02 4.80 -6.23
N MET A 60 -0.06 4.18 -5.06
CA MET A 60 -0.83 4.66 -3.91
C MET A 60 0.13 5.14 -2.83
N LEU A 61 -0.16 6.30 -2.23
CA LEU A 61 0.56 6.83 -1.08
C LEU A 61 -0.30 6.74 0.17
N ARG A 62 0.28 6.21 1.24
CA ARG A 62 -0.34 6.21 2.57
C ARG A 62 0.49 7.03 3.55
N LYS A 63 -0.15 7.88 4.34
CA LYS A 63 0.51 8.63 5.41
C LYS A 63 0.98 7.65 6.51
N PRO A 64 2.24 7.72 6.94
CA PRO A 64 2.74 6.89 8.04
C PRO A 64 1.93 7.10 9.32
N GLY A 65 1.69 6.02 10.05
CA GLY A 65 0.97 6.06 11.33
C GLY A 65 -0.51 6.45 11.23
N SER A 66 -1.10 6.53 10.03
CA SER A 66 -2.49 6.95 9.88
C SER A 66 -3.47 5.89 10.39
N LEU A 67 -4.54 6.32 11.04
CA LEU A 67 -5.70 5.47 11.27
C LEU A 67 -6.45 5.22 9.95
N TYR A 68 -7.37 4.26 9.98
CA TYR A 68 -8.29 4.02 8.87
C TYR A 68 -9.46 5.02 8.95
N GLU A 69 -9.90 5.53 7.80
CA GLU A 69 -11.05 6.43 7.69
C GLU A 69 -11.99 5.92 6.60
N HIS A 70 -13.27 5.70 6.93
CA HIS A 70 -14.30 5.25 5.99
C HIS A 70 -14.83 6.40 5.11
N LYS A 71 -13.93 7.16 4.50
CA LYS A 71 -14.24 8.32 3.65
C LYS A 71 -13.03 8.67 2.77
N ARG A 72 -13.20 9.67 1.90
CA ARG A 72 -12.05 10.32 1.27
C ARG A 72 -11.19 10.95 2.36
N SER A 73 -9.89 10.68 2.30
CA SER A 73 -8.94 11.14 3.30
C SER A 73 -7.68 11.65 2.61
N THR A 74 -7.05 12.67 3.20
CA THR A 74 -5.73 13.16 2.80
C THR A 74 -4.61 12.21 3.19
N THR A 75 -4.91 11.15 3.96
CA THR A 75 -3.95 10.12 4.36
C THR A 75 -3.78 8.99 3.33
N LEU A 76 -4.61 8.96 2.28
CA LEU A 76 -4.54 8.00 1.18
C LEU A 76 -4.65 8.74 -0.16
N LEU A 77 -3.56 8.84 -0.90
CA LEU A 77 -3.49 9.56 -2.16
C LEU A 77 -3.25 8.60 -3.33
N LYS A 78 -3.85 8.93 -4.48
CA LYS A 78 -3.57 8.28 -5.76
C LYS A 78 -2.54 9.13 -6.50
N VAL A 79 -1.50 8.51 -7.04
CA VAL A 79 -0.52 9.18 -7.90
C VAL A 79 -0.55 8.51 -9.26
N LYS A 80 -0.93 9.29 -10.27
CA LYS A 80 -1.07 8.86 -11.67
C LYS A 80 -0.54 9.95 -12.59
N THR A 81 -0.30 9.59 -13.84
CA THR A 81 0.01 10.51 -14.96
C THR A 81 -1.24 10.83 -15.76
#